data_AF-A0A935CH07-F1
#
_entry.id   AF-A0A935CH07-F1
#
_cell.length_a   1.000
_cell.length_b   1.000
_cell.length_c   1.000
_cell.angle_alpha   90.00
_cell.angle_beta   90.00
_cell.angle_gamma   90.00
#
_symmetry.space_group_name_H-M   'P 1'
#
loop_
_entity.id
_entity.type
_entity.pdbx_description
1 polymer ?
#
loop_
_entity_poly.entity_id
_entity_poly.type
_entity_poly.pdbx_seq_one_letter_code
_entity_poly.pdbx_strand_id
1 'polypeptide(L)' 'MNWNSASEFFAMGGYALYVWGSFGVCALAFVAEPFLIGRRHKDIVRTLRRQVLAEKLELENK' A
#
# COMPACT_ATOMS: atom_id res chain seq x y z
N MET A 1 17.02 22.49 25.95
CA MET A 1 17.53 21.34 25.19
C MET A 1 17.21 21.59 23.73
N ASN A 2 18.17 22.11 22.98
CA ASN A 2 18.00 22.52 21.59
C ASN A 2 18.06 21.27 20.71
N TRP A 3 16.91 20.91 20.13
CA TRP A 3 16.84 19.94 19.05
C TRP A 3 17.33 20.64 17.77
N ASN A 4 18.63 20.59 17.51
CA ASN A 4 19.28 21.51 16.56
C ASN A 4 18.99 21.22 15.09
N SER A 5 18.54 20.01 14.69
CA SER A 5 17.77 19.75 13.46
C SER A 5 17.62 18.25 13.20
N ALA A 6 16.61 17.86 12.42
CA ALA A 6 16.50 16.50 11.88
C ALA A 6 17.75 16.11 11.06
N SER A 7 18.44 17.08 10.45
CA SER A 7 19.69 16.88 9.68
C SER A 7 20.84 16.32 10.52
N GLU A 8 21.00 16.71 11.78
CA GLU A 8 22.02 16.15 12.69
C GLU A 8 21.73 14.69 13.04
N PHE A 9 20.44 14.33 13.11
CA PHE A 9 20.00 12.96 13.38
C PHE A 9 20.30 12.01 12.20
N PHE A 10 20.21 12.50 10.97
CA PHE A 10 20.64 11.75 9.78
C PHE A 10 22.17 11.76 9.63
N ALA A 11 22.85 12.81 10.11
CA ALA A 11 24.30 12.97 10.04
C ALA A 11 25.07 12.30 11.20
N MET A 12 24.41 11.54 12.09
CA MET A 12 24.99 10.87 13.28
C MET A 12 26.02 9.73 12.98
N GLY A 13 26.73 9.75 11.85
CA GLY A 13 27.86 8.85 11.61
C GLY A 13 27.48 7.38 11.36
N GLY A 14 26.31 7.13 10.76
CA GLY A 14 25.91 5.79 10.28
C GLY A 14 24.83 5.08 11.10
N TYR A 15 24.56 5.51 12.35
CA TYR A 15 23.52 4.89 13.20
C TYR A 15 22.09 5.20 12.74
N ALA A 16 21.87 6.31 12.04
CA ALA A 16 20.57 6.71 11.52
C ALA A 16 19.97 5.64 10.58
N LEU A 17 20.80 4.98 9.78
CA LEU A 17 20.37 3.93 8.84
C LEU A 17 19.76 2.72 9.54
N TYR A 18 20.26 2.34 10.72
CA TYR A 18 19.71 1.22 11.49
C TYR A 18 18.34 1.54 12.09
N VAL A 19 18.19 2.76 12.62
CA VAL A 19 16.92 3.23 13.19
C VAL A 19 15.88 3.36 12.09
N TRP A 20 16.18 4.17 11.06
CA TRP A 20 15.27 4.39 9.95
C TRP A 20 15.02 3.14 9.11
N GLY A 21 15.99 2.24 9.00
CA GLY A 21 15.81 0.93 8.37
C GLY A 21 14.76 0.09 9.09
N SER A 22 14.81 0.02 10.42
CA SER A 22 13.83 -0.74 11.22
C SER A 22 12.42 -0.13 11.12
N PHE A 23 12.32 1.20 11.19
CA PHE A 23 11.05 1.91 10.97
C PHE A 23 10.53 1.72 9.53
N GLY A 24 11.42 1.72 8.54
CA GLY A 24 11.09 1.45 7.14
C GLY A 24 10.55 0.05 6.91
N VAL A 25 11.18 -0.97 7.51
CA VAL A 25 10.70 -2.37 7.47
C VAL A 25 9.33 -2.49 8.14
N CYS A 26 9.13 -1.83 9.29
CA CYS A 26 7.84 -1.80 9.98
C CYS A 26 6.75 -1.15 9.11
N ALA A 27 7.02 0.03 8.55
CA ALA A 27 6.10 0.70 7.64
C ALA A 27 5.80 -0.15 6.38
N LEU A 28 6.80 -0.84 5.84
CA LEU A 28 6.63 -1.75 4.72
C LEU A 28 5.69 -2.90 5.08
N ALA A 29 5.83 -3.51 6.26
CA ALA A 29 4.95 -4.57 6.73
C ALA A 29 3.48 -4.07 6.84
N PHE A 30 3.27 -2.89 7.41
CA PHE A 30 1.94 -2.26 7.49
C PHE A 30 1.32 -1.96 6.12
N VAL A 31 2.13 -1.65 5.11
CA VAL A 31 1.65 -1.34 3.76
C VAL A 31 1.49 -2.59 2.89
N ALA A 32 2.27 -3.63 3.14
CA ALA A 32 2.27 -4.86 2.34
C ALA A 32 0.90 -5.57 2.37
N GLU A 33 0.30 -5.70 3.56
CA GLU A 33 -1.00 -6.34 3.73
C GLU A 33 -2.14 -5.61 2.97
N PRO A 34 -2.39 -4.30 3.17
CA PRO A 34 -3.44 -3.59 2.45
C PRO A 34 -3.15 -3.49 0.94
N PHE A 35 -1.88 -3.47 0.53
CA PHE A 35 -1.52 -3.51 -0.88
C PHE A 35 -1.95 -4.82 -1.55
N LEU A 36 -1.66 -5.96 -0.92
CA LEU A 36 -2.05 -7.29 -1.42
C LEU A 36 -3.57 -7.47 -1.43
N ILE A 37 -4.25 -7.05 -0.36
CA ILE A 37 -5.72 -7.08 -0.26
C ILE A 37 -6.35 -6.17 -1.32
N GLY A 38 -5.81 -4.97 -1.51
CA GLY A 38 -6.28 -4.02 -2.53
C GLY A 38 -6.16 -4.58 -3.95
N ARG A 39 -5.08 -5.31 -4.27
CA ARG A 39 -4.96 -6.01 -5.56
C ARG A 39 -6.05 -7.07 -5.73
N ARG A 40 -6.23 -7.94 -4.73
CA ARG A 40 -7.26 -8.99 -4.79
C ARG A 40 -8.67 -8.42 -4.94
N HIS A 41 -8.97 -7.34 -4.21
CA HIS A 41 -10.27 -6.69 -4.29
C HIS A 41 -10.54 -6.14 -5.70
N LYS A 42 -9.55 -5.50 -6.34
CA LYS A 42 -9.67 -5.01 -7.71
C LYS A 42 -9.97 -6.14 -8.71
N ASP A 43 -9.33 -7.28 -8.56
CA ASP A 43 -9.53 -8.43 -9.44
C ASP A 43 -10.94 -9.03 -9.29
N ILE A 44 -11.43 -9.17 -8.05
CA ILE A 44 -12.78 -9.66 -7.76
C ILE A 44 -13.84 -8.70 -8.33
N VAL A 45 -13.69 -7.40 -8.06
CA VAL A 45 -14.61 -6.37 -8.56
C VAL A 45 -14.63 -6.34 -10.09
N ARG A 46 -13.49 -6.56 -10.74
CA ARG A 46 -13.39 -6.61 -12.21
C ARG A 46 -14.17 -7.79 -12.78
N THR A 47 -14.09 -8.97 -12.16
CA THR A 47 -14.84 -10.15 -12.59
C THR A 47 -16.35 -9.95 -12.40
N LEU A 48 -16.78 -9.46 -11.23
CA LEU A 48 -18.18 -9.15 -10.96
C LEU A 48 -18.76 -8.13 -11.94
N ARG A 49 -18.00 -7.07 -12.26
CA ARG A 49 -18.44 -6.06 -13.24
C ARG A 49 -18.71 -6.66 -14.62
N ARG A 50 -17.90 -7.64 -15.04
CA ARG A 50 -18.09 -8.34 -16.32
C ARG A 50 -19.35 -9.18 -16.33
N GLN A 51 -19.62 -9.88 -15.23
CA GLN A 51 -20.84 -10.70 -15.10
C GLN A 51 -22.09 -9.83 -15.14
N VAL A 52 -22.12 -8.73 -14.38
CA VAL A 52 -23.25 -7.79 -14.38
C VAL A 52 -23.48 -7.18 -15.77
N LEU A 53 -22.40 -6.86 -16.50
CA LEU A 53 -22.53 -6.32 -17.86
C LEU A 53 -23.09 -7.37 -18.84
N ALA A 54 -22.64 -8.63 -18.74
CA ALA A 54 -23.16 -9.71 -19.57
C ALA A 54 -24.64 -9.97 -19.30
N GLU A 55 -25.04 -10.02 -18.03
CA GLU A 55 -26.44 -10.21 -17.62
C GLU A 55 -27.34 -9.07 -18.12
N LYS A 56 -26.87 -7.82 -18.07
CA LYS A 56 -27.61 -6.69 -18.65
C LYS A 56 -27.80 -6.82 -20.15
N LEU A 57 -26.77 -7.26 -20.89
CA LEU A 57 -26.87 -7.46 -22.33
C LEU A 57 -27.83 -8.61 -22.67
N GLU A 58 -27.85 -9.69 -21.89
CA GLU A 58 -28.82 -10.79 -22.08
C GLU A 58 -30.26 -10.36 -21.82
N LEU A 59 -30.49 -9.50 -20.81
CA LEU A 59 -31.82 -8.95 -20.51
C LEU A 59 -32.29 -7.94 -21.56
N GLU A 60 -31.39 -7.15 -22.14
CA GLU A 60 -31.73 -6.16 -23.19
C GLU A 60 -32.06 -6.83 -24.53
N ASN A 61 -31.48 -8.01 -24.80
CA ASN A 61 -31.64 -8.74 -26.06
C ASN A 61 -32.82 -9.73 -26.05
N LYS A 62 -33.65 -9.73 -24.99
CA LYS A 62 -34.78 -10.63 -24.77
C LYS A 62 -36.10 -9.87 -24.85
#